data_AF-A0A1D8AGG6-F1
#
_entry.id   AF-A0A1D8AGG6-F1
#
_cell.length_a   1.000
_cell.length_b   1.000
_cell.length_c   1.000
_cell.angle_alpha   90.00
_cell.angle_beta   90.00
_cell.angle_gamma   90.00
#
_symmetry.space_group_name_H-M   'P 1'
#
loop_
_entity.id
_entity.type
_entity.pdbx_description
1 polymer ?
#
loop_
_entity_poly.entity_id
_entity_poly.type
_entity_poly.pdbx_seq_one_letter_code
_entity_poly.pdbx_strand_id
1 'polypeptide(L)'
;MSRKTLGIAISVLIVGALCTQPALASGGGGLPWEAPLQQIQESITGPVAAAIALAAVAIAGGMLIFGGELNDFARRLVYVVLVAGILLGATQIVALFGSSGSSIGQVENPDPGLVRIDG
;
A
#
# COMPACT_ATOMS: atom_id res chain seq x y z
N MET A 1 -31.22 -5.06 9.23
CA MET A 1 -31.16 -4.44 7.89
C MET A 1 -30.94 -5.53 6.86
N SER A 2 -31.72 -5.53 5.79
CA SER A 2 -31.74 -6.63 4.81
C SER A 2 -30.36 -6.79 4.18
N ARG A 3 -29.82 -8.02 4.13
CA ARG A 3 -28.48 -8.34 3.59
C ARG A 3 -28.23 -7.75 2.20
N LYS A 4 -29.32 -7.50 1.46
CA LYS A 4 -29.36 -6.83 0.16
C LYS A 4 -28.88 -5.37 0.21
N THR A 5 -29.22 -4.63 1.26
CA THR A 5 -28.81 -3.23 1.46
C THR A 5 -27.32 -3.11 1.82
N LEU A 6 -26.79 -4.09 2.55
CA LEU A 6 -25.36 -4.17 2.89
C LEU A 6 -24.50 -4.46 1.65
N GLY A 7 -24.98 -5.34 0.77
CA GLY A 7 -24.32 -5.62 -0.52
C GLY A 7 -24.23 -4.36 -1.39
N ILE A 8 -25.32 -3.61 -1.51
CA ILE A 8 -25.38 -2.37 -2.29
C ILE A 8 -24.38 -1.32 -1.77
N ALA A 9 -24.32 -1.12 -0.44
CA ALA A 9 -23.39 -0.18 0.18
C ALA A 9 -21.92 -0.54 -0.09
N ILE A 10 -21.57 -1.84 -0.03
CA ILE A 10 -20.21 -2.31 -0.31
C ILE A 10 -19.86 -2.11 -1.79
N SER A 11 -20.78 -2.42 -2.71
CA SER A 11 -20.54 -2.20 -4.13
C SER A 11 -20.35 -0.72 -4.49
N VAL A 12 -21.10 0.20 -3.86
CA VAL A 12 -20.92 1.65 -4.06
C VAL A 12 -19.54 2.10 -3.56
N LEU A 13 -19.08 1.55 -2.43
CA LEU A 13 -17.79 1.87 -1.85
C LEU A 13 -16.62 1.35 -2.69
N ILE A 14 -16.74 0.15 -3.27
CA ILE A 14 -15.74 -0.42 -4.17
C ILE A 14 -15.66 0.35 -5.50
N VAL A 15 -16.80 0.71 -6.09
CA VAL A 15 -16.83 1.51 -7.34
C VAL A 15 -16.21 2.90 -7.11
N GLY A 16 -16.49 3.54 -5.97
CA GLY A 16 -15.87 4.81 -5.60
C GLY A 16 -14.35 4.71 -5.44
N ALA A 17 -13.83 3.60 -4.90
CA ALA A 17 -12.40 3.38 -4.75
C ALA A 17 -11.68 3.18 -6.10
N LEU A 18 -12.34 2.53 -7.07
CA LEU A 18 -11.79 2.25 -8.40
C LEU A 18 -11.73 3.48 -9.31
N CYS A 19 -12.50 4.54 -9.02
CA CYS A 19 -12.44 5.81 -9.76
C CYS A 19 -11.27 6.72 -9.33
N THR A 20 -10.47 6.33 -8.33
CA THR A 20 -9.29 7.10 -7.88
C THR A 20 -8.08 6.82 -8.78
N GLN A 21 -8.02 7.41 -9.97
CA GLN A 21 -6.81 7.41 -10.78
C GLN A 21 -5.87 8.55 -10.34
N PRO A 22 -4.55 8.36 -10.24
CA PRO A 22 -3.61 9.45 -10.00
C PRO A 22 -3.55 10.33 -11.25
N ALA A 23 -4.14 11.52 -11.20
CA ALA A 23 -4.03 12.52 -12.25
C ALA A 23 -2.61 13.11 -12.25
N LEU A 24 -1.68 12.41 -12.89
CA LEU A 24 -0.43 12.99 -13.38
C LEU A 24 -0.77 13.89 -14.57
N ALA A 25 -0.93 15.20 -14.32
CA ALA A 25 -0.99 16.23 -15.35
C ALA A 25 0.03 17.31 -15.04
N SER A 26 1.28 17.01 -15.37
CA SER A 26 2.32 18.01 -15.58
C SER A 26 1.98 18.84 -16.81
N GLY A 27 1.90 20.17 -16.67
CA GLY A 27 2.19 21.10 -17.75
C GLY A 27 1.01 21.93 -18.30
N GLY A 28 0.89 23.16 -17.78
CA GLY A 28 0.85 24.39 -18.59
C GLY A 28 -0.48 24.84 -19.24
N GLY A 29 -0.98 26.01 -18.81
CA GLY A 29 -1.40 27.05 -19.77
C GLY A 29 -2.72 27.79 -19.56
N GLY A 30 -2.75 28.76 -18.64
CA GLY A 30 -3.24 30.13 -18.93
C GLY A 30 -4.73 30.38 -19.21
N LEU A 31 -5.65 29.52 -18.77
CA LEU A 31 -7.10 29.76 -19.00
C LEU A 31 -7.89 29.98 -17.68
N PRO A 32 -8.79 30.98 -17.59
CA PRO A 32 -9.45 31.38 -16.33
C PRO A 32 -10.40 30.32 -15.73
N TRP A 33 -10.76 29.29 -16.50
CA TRP A 33 -11.55 28.14 -16.05
C TRP A 33 -10.69 26.97 -15.52
N GLU A 34 -9.36 27.02 -15.64
CA GLU A 34 -8.48 26.06 -14.95
C GLU A 34 -8.49 26.26 -13.44
N ALA A 35 -8.59 27.51 -12.95
CA ALA A 35 -8.60 27.81 -11.52
C ALA A 35 -9.72 27.08 -10.74
N PRO A 36 -11.00 27.08 -11.18
CA PRO A 36 -12.04 26.31 -10.52
C PRO A 36 -11.88 24.78 -10.69
N LEU A 37 -11.33 24.29 -11.81
CA LEU A 37 -11.05 22.85 -11.98
C LEU A 37 -9.89 22.38 -11.09
N GLN A 38 -8.89 23.24 -10.87
CA GLN A 38 -7.76 22.98 -9.98
C GLN A 38 -8.16 23.06 -8.51
N GLN A 39 -9.05 24.00 -8.13
CA GLN A 39 -9.64 24.02 -6.79
C GLN A 39 -10.45 22.75 -6.48
N ILE A 40 -11.15 22.18 -7.46
CA ILE A 40 -11.86 20.91 -7.26
C ILE A 40 -10.87 19.75 -7.11
N GLN A 41 -9.78 19.71 -7.89
CA GLN A 41 -8.71 18.71 -7.70
C GLN A 41 -8.03 18.86 -6.33
N GLU A 42 -7.71 20.08 -5.90
CA GLU A 42 -7.17 20.38 -4.57
C GLU A 42 -8.17 20.05 -3.46
N SER A 43 -9.48 20.15 -3.69
CA SER A 43 -10.50 19.80 -2.69
C SER A 43 -10.59 18.29 -2.45
N ILE A 44 -10.36 17.49 -3.50
CA ILE A 44 -10.40 16.03 -3.44
C ILE A 44 -9.07 15.45 -2.91
N THR A 45 -7.96 16.17 -3.06
CA THR A 45 -6.62 15.72 -2.61
C THR A 45 -6.06 16.49 -1.41
N GLY A 46 -6.72 17.57 -0.98
CA GLY A 46 -6.24 18.48 0.06
C GLY A 46 -6.71 18.16 1.49
N PRO A 47 -6.43 19.05 2.45
CA PRO A 47 -6.65 18.83 3.89
C PRO A 47 -8.10 18.50 4.26
N VAL A 48 -9.06 18.95 3.45
CA VAL A 48 -10.50 18.68 3.65
C VAL A 48 -10.81 17.20 3.42
N ALA A 49 -10.22 16.57 2.39
CA ALA A 49 -10.37 15.14 2.14
C ALA A 49 -9.79 14.31 3.28
N ALA A 50 -8.65 14.74 3.84
CA ALA A 50 -8.04 14.11 5.02
C ALA A 50 -8.94 14.22 6.26
N ALA A 51 -9.61 15.36 6.48
CA ALA A 51 -10.54 15.53 7.60
C ALA A 51 -11.77 14.61 7.47
N ILE A 52 -12.32 14.47 6.26
CA ILE A 52 -13.43 13.55 5.99
C ILE A 52 -12.99 12.09 6.18
N ALA A 53 -11.79 11.73 5.72
CA ALA A 53 -11.23 10.40 5.91
C ALA A 53 -11.05 10.07 7.41
N LEU A 54 -10.52 11.02 8.20
CA LEU A 54 -10.36 10.85 9.65
C LEU A 54 -11.72 10.68 10.33
N ALA A 55 -12.72 11.50 9.98
CA ALA A 55 -14.08 11.37 10.49
C ALA A 55 -14.71 10.00 10.13
N ALA A 56 -14.53 9.53 8.90
CA ALA A 56 -15.02 8.22 8.46
C ALA A 56 -14.36 7.06 9.23
N VAL A 57 -13.04 7.12 9.45
CA VAL A 57 -12.30 6.14 10.26
C VAL A 57 -12.77 6.16 11.72
N ALA A 58 -13.02 7.33 12.29
CA ALA A 58 -13.54 7.46 13.65
C ALA A 58 -14.95 6.86 13.79
N ILE A 59 -15.83 7.06 12.80
CA ILE A 59 -17.18 6.47 12.77
C ILE A 59 -17.08 4.96 12.58
N ALA A 60 -16.23 4.47 11.67
CA ALA A 60 -16.03 3.04 11.45
C ALA A 60 -15.46 2.34 12.70
N GLY A 61 -14.47 2.95 13.36
CA GLY A 61 -13.93 2.49 14.64
C GLY A 61 -14.94 2.59 15.78
N GLY A 62 -15.77 3.63 15.80
CA GLY A 62 -16.86 3.78 16.76
C GLY A 62 -17.92 2.69 16.60
N MET A 63 -18.38 2.42 15.38
CA MET A 63 -19.32 1.33 15.07
C MET A 63 -18.74 -0.06 15.45
N LEU A 64 -17.41 -0.16 15.42
CA LEU A 64 -16.68 -1.33 15.86
C LEU A 64 -16.77 -1.55 17.37
N ILE A 65 -16.48 -0.50 18.15
CA ILE A 65 -16.44 -0.53 19.62
C ILE A 65 -17.85 -0.66 20.21
N PHE A 66 -18.84 0.04 19.64
CA PHE A 66 -20.22 0.06 20.13
C PHE A 66 -21.09 -1.11 19.64
N GLY A 67 -20.51 -2.09 18.94
CA GLY A 67 -21.02 -3.46 18.98
C GLY A 67 -22.13 -3.79 17.97
N GLY A 68 -21.84 -3.65 16.68
CA GLY A 68 -22.66 -4.24 15.62
C GLY A 68 -22.55 -5.76 15.53
N GLU A 69 -21.33 -6.31 15.68
CA GLU A 69 -20.97 -7.72 15.96
C GLU A 69 -19.44 -7.79 16.18
N LEU A 70 -18.98 -7.32 17.35
CA LEU A 70 -17.54 -7.21 17.69
C LEU A 70 -16.79 -8.54 17.52
N ASN A 71 -17.46 -9.66 17.85
CA ASN A 71 -16.88 -11.00 17.76
C ASN A 71 -16.54 -11.40 16.31
N ASP A 72 -17.39 -11.06 15.34
CA ASP A 72 -17.15 -11.36 13.92
C ASP A 72 -16.07 -10.43 13.32
N PHE A 73 -16.05 -9.16 13.74
CA PHE A 73 -14.99 -8.26 13.33
C PHE A 73 -13.62 -8.66 13.93
N ALA A 74 -13.56 -8.94 15.23
CA ALA A 74 -12.35 -9.38 15.91
C ALA A 74 -11.82 -10.68 15.28
N ARG A 75 -12.72 -11.62 14.97
CA ARG A 75 -12.37 -12.87 14.27
C ARG A 75 -11.76 -12.60 12.89
N ARG A 76 -12.31 -11.66 12.12
CA ARG A 76 -11.71 -11.23 10.83
C ARG A 76 -10.36 -10.54 11.01
N LEU A 77 -10.23 -9.67 12.00
CA LEU A 77 -8.97 -8.98 12.29
C LEU A 77 -7.85 -9.96 12.63
N VAL A 78 -8.14 -10.95 13.47
CA VAL A 78 -7.18 -12.00 13.82
C VAL A 78 -6.73 -12.78 12.59
N TYR A 79 -7.62 -13.13 11.66
CA TYR A 79 -7.22 -13.79 10.41
C TYR A 79 -6.31 -12.92 9.55
N VAL A 80 -6.63 -11.63 9.38
CA VAL A 80 -5.81 -10.70 8.59
C VAL A 80 -4.44 -10.51 9.21
N VAL A 81 -4.38 -10.29 10.52
CA VAL A 81 -3.12 -10.11 11.25
C VAL A 81 -2.29 -11.39 11.25
N LEU A 82 -2.90 -12.55 11.43
CA LEU A 82 -2.20 -13.84 11.43
C LEU A 82 -1.59 -14.11 10.05
N VAL A 83 -2.33 -13.86 8.96
CA VAL A 83 -1.81 -14.01 7.59
C VAL A 83 -0.70 -12.99 7.32
N ALA A 84 -0.90 -11.71 7.66
CA ALA A 84 0.12 -10.68 7.48
C ALA A 84 1.40 -11.00 8.28
N GLY A 85 1.26 -11.46 9.53
CA GLY A 85 2.38 -11.88 10.37
C GLY A 85 3.14 -13.06 9.79
N ILE A 86 2.44 -14.06 9.24
CA ILE A 86 3.10 -15.18 8.55
C ILE A 86 3.86 -14.69 7.31
N LEU A 87 3.26 -13.82 6.49
CA LEU A 87 3.92 -13.30 5.29
C LEU A 87 5.16 -12.46 5.63
N LEU A 88 5.06 -11.58 6.64
CA LEU A 88 6.19 -10.79 7.14
C LEU A 88 7.26 -11.66 7.82
N GLY A 89 6.88 -12.72 8.52
CA GLY A 89 7.81 -13.68 9.09
C GLY A 89 8.49 -14.56 8.04
N ALA A 90 7.76 -14.93 6.98
CA ALA A 90 8.27 -15.76 5.90
C ALA A 90 9.40 -15.09 5.13
N THR A 91 9.36 -13.77 4.92
CA THR A 91 10.47 -13.04 4.30
C THR A 91 11.76 -13.15 5.11
N GLN A 92 11.65 -13.15 6.45
CA GLN A 92 12.81 -13.34 7.33
C GLN A 92 13.37 -14.75 7.20
N ILE A 93 12.53 -15.78 7.14
CA ILE A 93 12.96 -17.18 6.97
C ILE A 93 13.64 -17.38 5.61
N VAL A 94 13.04 -16.86 4.52
CA VAL A 94 13.63 -16.93 3.18
C VAL A 94 14.98 -16.21 3.12
N ALA A 95 15.14 -15.09 3.82
CA ALA A 95 16.43 -14.38 3.89
C ALA A 95 17.54 -15.21 4.58
N LEU A 96 17.21 -16.03 5.58
CA LEU A 96 18.18 -16.91 6.25
C LEU A 96 18.74 -17.99 5.31
N PHE A 97 17.89 -18.53 4.43
CA PHE A 97 18.31 -19.53 3.44
C PHE A 97 18.85 -18.91 2.15
N GLY A 98 18.42 -17.71 1.77
CA GLY A 98 18.93 -16.98 0.60
C GLY A 98 20.31 -16.37 0.80
N SER A 99 20.64 -15.91 2.01
CA SER A 99 21.98 -15.39 2.34
C SER A 99 23.04 -16.49 2.49
N SER A 100 22.64 -17.69 2.91
CA SER A 100 23.53 -18.86 3.00
C SER A 100 23.93 -19.42 1.63
N GLY A 101 23.30 -18.98 0.53
CA GLY A 101 23.58 -19.42 -0.84
C GLY A 101 24.69 -18.65 -1.57
N SER A 102 25.26 -17.60 -0.97
CA SER A 102 26.40 -16.86 -1.55
C SER A 102 27.67 -17.15 -0.78
N SER A 103 28.33 -18.25 -1.12
CA SER A 103 29.78 -18.32 -1.02
C SER A 103 30.35 -18.84 -2.33
N ILE A 104 31.48 -18.25 -2.70
CA ILE A 104 32.41 -18.66 -3.76
C ILE A 104 32.08 -18.07 -5.13
N GLY A 105 32.81 -17.00 -5.45
CA GLY A 105 32.81 -16.43 -6.78
C GLY A 105 33.55 -15.10 -6.96
N GLN A 106 34.33 -14.60 -6.00
CA GLN A 106 35.38 -13.65 -6.38
C GLN A 106 36.52 -14.47 -6.99
N VAL A 107 36.51 -14.58 -8.32
CA VAL A 107 37.68 -15.05 -9.08
C VAL A 107 38.78 -14.04 -8.80
N GLU A 108 39.75 -14.41 -7.96
CA GLU A 108 41.03 -13.73 -7.92
C GLU A 108 41.61 -13.79 -9.34
N ASN A 109 41.64 -12.64 -10.01
CA ASN A 109 42.27 -12.49 -11.30
C ASN A 109 43.79 -12.54 -11.06
N PRO A 110 44.52 -13.56 -11.54
CA PRO A 110 45.95 -13.59 -11.39
C PRO A 110 46.55 -12.40 -12.16
N ASP A 111 47.31 -11.57 -11.47
CA ASP A 111 48.03 -10.43 -12.05
C ASP A 111 48.84 -10.89 -13.27
N PRO A 112 48.60 -10.35 -14.48
CA PRO A 112 49.33 -10.72 -15.69
C PRO A 112 50.79 -10.19 -15.72
N GLY A 113 51.35 -9.80 -14.58
CA GLY A 113 52.63 -9.08 -14.47
C GLY A 113 53.84 -9.94 -14.10
N LEU A 114 53.69 -11.22 -13.75
CA LEU A 114 54.82 -12.08 -13.36
C LEU A 114 55.25 -13.05 -14.48
N VAL A 115 55.37 -12.53 -15.70
CA VAL A 115 56.38 -13.02 -16.65
C VAL A 115 57.74 -12.54 -16.13
N ARG A 116 58.20 -13.17 -15.04
CA ARG A 116 59.56 -12.98 -14.53
C ARG A 116 60.48 -13.67 -15.53
N ILE A 117 61.22 -12.83 -16.24
CA ILE A 117 62.26 -13.14 -17.21
C ILE A 117 63.28 -14.09 -16.58
N ASP A 118 63.21 -15.37 -16.93
CA ASP A 118 64.30 -16.33 -16.77
C ASP A 118 65.04 -16.41 -18.11
N GLY A 119 66.28 -15.89 -18.11
CA GLY A 119 67.24 -15.89 -19.21
C GLY A 119 68.57 -15.30 -18.75
#